data_AF-A0A9Q9Y8Q7-F1
#
_entry.id   AF-A0A9Q9Y8Q7-F1
#
_cell.length_a   1.000
_cell.length_b   1.000
_cell.length_c   1.000
_cell.angle_alpha   90.00
_cell.angle_beta   90.00
_cell.angle_gamma   90.00
#
_symmetry.space_group_name_H-M   'P 1'
#
loop_
_entity.id
_entity.type
_entity.pdbx_description
1 polymer ?
#
loop_
_entity_poly.entity_id
_entity_poly.type
_entity_poly.pdbx_seq_one_letter_code
_entity_poly.pdbx_strand_id
1 'polypeptide(L)'
;MATQNNQDYFRSASSESTTYMMVPANSRGRDSPSKLWIAMVVIVVVVLQIASTTGLFVYLNMSLSQVKNQGVTEELRCLGLLNALDKDRDIPEDLAQLFGEPCIKLAEGIKAYISKVTDSIISKQAFHEARAIPHSYNTSGSKFMTTVTQRPSAHLTLSSLPVGAQYFTPQPDLHQSCRHPVRSWANQSFGAHLHNMTLANGRLRVPQGGRYYLYSQVYFRYPSPSEGDQNSVSHQLVQCIYKKTSYLRPIQLLKGVGTKCWAPDAEYALHSVYQGGLFELQAGDEVFVSVSSPTMVYGEDSSSYFGAFRLDL
;
A
#
# COMPACT_ATOMS: atom_id res chain seq x y z
N MET A 1 -15.31 -63.95 -24.47
CA MET A 1 -16.28 -64.09 -23.37
C MET A 1 -15.51 -63.77 -22.10
N ALA A 2 -15.46 -62.51 -21.70
CA ALA A 2 -16.42 -61.82 -20.82
C ALA A 2 -16.42 -62.50 -19.42
N THR A 3 -16.06 -61.84 -18.32
CA THR A 3 -16.64 -60.56 -17.86
C THR A 3 -15.71 -59.80 -16.90
N GLN A 4 -15.89 -58.48 -16.93
CA GLN A 4 -15.18 -57.44 -16.20
C GLN A 4 -15.92 -57.12 -14.89
N ASN A 5 -15.14 -56.87 -13.85
CA ASN A 5 -15.56 -56.60 -12.48
C ASN A 5 -15.91 -55.10 -12.35
N ASN A 6 -17.11 -54.74 -11.86
CA ASN A 6 -17.38 -53.39 -11.35
C ASN A 6 -18.35 -53.46 -10.16
N GLN A 7 -17.88 -53.07 -8.99
CA GLN A 7 -18.68 -52.89 -7.78
C GLN A 7 -18.92 -51.38 -7.62
N ASP A 8 -20.18 -50.94 -7.75
CA ASP A 8 -20.58 -49.59 -7.37
C ASP A 8 -21.40 -49.64 -6.08
N TYR A 9 -20.87 -48.96 -5.06
CA TYR A 9 -21.50 -48.68 -3.78
C TYR A 9 -22.66 -47.70 -3.96
N PHE A 10 -23.85 -48.04 -3.45
CA PHE A 10 -24.89 -47.04 -3.14
C PHE A 10 -25.30 -47.12 -1.67
N ARG A 11 -25.11 -45.98 -0.98
CA ARG A 11 -25.53 -45.70 0.39
C ARG A 11 -27.06 -45.56 0.45
N SER A 12 -27.64 -46.19 1.46
CA SER A 12 -29.03 -46.04 1.89
C SER A 12 -29.31 -44.65 2.48
N ALA A 13 -30.45 -44.08 2.15
CA ALA A 13 -31.10 -43.05 2.97
C ALA A 13 -32.57 -43.46 3.19
N SER A 14 -32.88 -43.71 4.45
CA SER A 14 -34.20 -44.05 4.99
C SER A 14 -34.80 -42.78 5.59
N SER A 15 -36.02 -42.40 5.18
CA SER A 15 -37.12 -42.05 6.10
C SER A 15 -38.34 -41.56 5.31
N GLU A 16 -39.41 -42.34 5.27
CA GLU A 16 -40.76 -41.78 5.19
C GLU A 16 -41.66 -42.55 6.16
N SER A 17 -41.99 -41.88 7.26
CA SER A 17 -42.96 -42.34 8.25
C SER A 17 -44.36 -41.94 7.79
N THR A 18 -45.19 -42.93 7.46
CA THR A 18 -46.61 -42.75 7.16
C THR A 18 -47.39 -42.55 8.45
N THR A 19 -48.03 -41.39 8.59
CA THR A 19 -49.08 -41.14 9.60
C THR A 19 -50.39 -40.86 8.89
N TYR A 20 -51.39 -41.70 9.18
CA TYR A 20 -52.75 -41.58 8.67
C TYR A 20 -53.49 -40.53 9.50
N MET A 21 -54.03 -39.48 8.84
CA MET A 21 -55.12 -38.68 9.41
C MET A 21 -56.42 -39.04 8.69
N MET A 22 -57.36 -39.60 9.46
CA MET A 22 -58.76 -39.70 9.06
C MET A 22 -59.37 -38.28 9.05
N VAL A 23 -59.92 -37.88 7.92
CA VAL A 23 -60.85 -36.74 7.82
C VAL A 23 -62.22 -37.30 7.43
N PRO A 24 -63.32 -36.94 8.12
CA PRO A 24 -64.64 -37.44 7.77
C PRO A 24 -65.04 -36.92 6.39
N ALA A 25 -65.57 -37.83 5.57
CA ALA A 25 -66.31 -37.48 4.38
C ALA A 25 -67.57 -36.72 4.78
N ASN A 26 -67.58 -35.39 4.61
CA ASN A 26 -68.83 -34.67 4.48
C ASN A 26 -69.03 -34.28 3.02
N SER A 27 -70.15 -34.76 2.50
CA SER A 27 -70.55 -34.70 1.12
C SER A 27 -71.04 -33.31 0.72
N ARG A 28 -70.60 -32.90 -0.47
CA ARG A 28 -71.35 -32.19 -1.50
C ARG A 28 -71.93 -30.80 -1.16
N GLY A 29 -71.23 -29.81 -1.72
CA GLY A 29 -71.74 -28.48 -2.06
C GLY A 29 -70.64 -27.62 -2.68
N ARG A 30 -69.94 -28.13 -3.70
CA ARG A 30 -68.84 -27.40 -4.37
C ARG A 30 -69.44 -26.50 -5.45
N ASP A 31 -69.87 -25.31 -5.07
CA ASP A 31 -70.01 -24.22 -6.02
C ASP A 31 -68.60 -23.87 -6.51
N SER A 32 -68.30 -24.25 -7.75
CA SER A 32 -67.06 -23.84 -8.39
C SER A 32 -67.11 -22.32 -8.52
N PRO A 33 -66.17 -21.55 -7.93
CA PRO A 33 -66.18 -20.11 -8.12
C PRO A 33 -66.06 -19.86 -9.62
N SER A 34 -67.01 -19.11 -10.18
CA SER A 34 -67.02 -18.82 -11.60
C SER A 34 -65.67 -18.22 -11.99
N LYS A 35 -65.16 -18.53 -13.20
CA LYS A 35 -63.89 -17.96 -13.69
C LYS A 35 -63.86 -16.42 -13.58
N LEU A 36 -65.04 -15.80 -13.65
CA LEU A 36 -65.27 -14.38 -13.40
C LEU A 36 -64.94 -13.96 -11.96
N TRP A 37 -65.31 -14.74 -10.96
CA TRP A 37 -65.04 -14.41 -9.55
C TRP A 37 -63.54 -14.43 -9.24
N ILE A 38 -62.81 -15.41 -9.77
CA ILE A 38 -61.35 -15.48 -9.64
C ILE A 38 -60.70 -14.28 -10.36
N ALA A 39 -61.14 -13.95 -11.57
CA ALA A 39 -60.63 -12.79 -12.31
C ALA A 39 -60.89 -11.47 -11.55
N MET A 40 -62.06 -11.30 -10.93
CA MET A 40 -62.38 -10.13 -10.12
C MET A 40 -61.48 -10.02 -8.90
N VAL A 41 -61.22 -11.12 -8.18
CA VAL A 41 -60.31 -11.11 -7.03
C VAL A 41 -58.89 -10.73 -7.45
N VAL A 42 -58.38 -11.27 -8.56
CA VAL A 42 -57.05 -10.93 -9.08
C VAL A 42 -56.96 -9.44 -9.44
N ILE A 43 -57.98 -8.89 -10.11
CA ILE A 43 -58.03 -7.46 -10.46
C ILE A 43 -58.01 -6.60 -9.19
N VAL A 44 -58.79 -6.94 -8.18
CA VAL A 44 -58.82 -6.19 -6.90
C VAL A 44 -57.45 -6.23 -6.21
N VAL A 45 -56.79 -7.38 -6.18
CA VAL A 45 -55.44 -7.51 -5.59
C VAL A 45 -54.41 -6.66 -6.34
N VAL A 46 -54.46 -6.64 -7.68
CA VAL A 46 -53.56 -5.82 -8.50
C VAL A 46 -53.79 -4.33 -8.25
N VAL A 47 -55.06 -3.89 -8.21
CA VAL A 47 -55.38 -2.49 -7.94
C VAL A 47 -54.92 -2.07 -6.54
N LEU A 48 -55.10 -2.94 -5.53
CA LEU A 48 -54.66 -2.67 -4.17
C LEU A 48 -53.12 -2.59 -4.06
N GLN A 49 -52.41 -3.46 -4.78
CA GLN A 49 -50.94 -3.41 -4.86
C GLN A 49 -50.44 -2.12 -5.51
N ILE A 50 -51.05 -1.68 -6.61
CA ILE A 50 -50.68 -0.43 -7.29
C ILE A 50 -50.93 0.78 -6.36
N ALA A 51 -52.07 0.83 -5.69
CA ALA A 51 -52.39 1.90 -4.75
C ALA A 51 -51.41 1.95 -3.57
N SER A 52 -51.11 0.79 -2.97
CA SER A 52 -50.18 0.67 -1.84
C SER A 52 -48.76 1.07 -2.20
N THR A 53 -48.23 0.55 -3.32
CA THR A 53 -46.88 0.86 -3.81
C THR A 53 -46.73 2.35 -4.15
N THR A 54 -47.74 2.94 -4.79
CA THR A 54 -47.74 4.37 -5.12
C THR A 54 -47.79 5.23 -3.85
N GLY A 55 -48.62 4.88 -2.87
CA GLY A 55 -48.70 5.57 -1.58
C GLY A 55 -47.38 5.52 -0.81
N LEU A 56 -46.74 4.35 -0.76
CA LEU A 56 -45.44 4.17 -0.12
C LEU A 56 -44.35 4.98 -0.82
N PHE A 57 -44.34 4.99 -2.16
CA PHE A 57 -43.38 5.75 -2.95
C PHE A 57 -43.51 7.26 -2.72
N VAL A 58 -44.74 7.80 -2.66
CA VAL A 58 -44.97 9.22 -2.35
C VAL A 58 -44.55 9.55 -0.93
N TYR A 59 -44.91 8.72 0.05
CA TYR A 59 -44.52 8.90 1.44
C TYR A 59 -43.00 8.92 1.62
N LEU A 60 -42.29 7.97 1.01
CA LEU A 60 -40.83 7.89 1.07
C LEU A 60 -40.17 9.07 0.38
N ASN A 61 -40.66 9.52 -0.78
CA ASN A 61 -40.12 10.71 -1.44
C ASN A 61 -40.37 11.99 -0.63
N MET A 62 -41.53 12.12 -0.01
CA MET A 62 -41.83 13.26 0.86
C MET A 62 -40.91 13.26 2.09
N SER A 63 -40.75 12.11 2.76
CA SER A 63 -39.85 11.94 3.90
C SER A 63 -38.38 12.20 3.52
N LEU A 64 -37.92 11.64 2.39
CA LEU A 64 -36.57 11.91 1.86
C LEU A 64 -36.37 13.38 1.52
N SER A 65 -37.37 14.06 0.96
CA SER A 65 -37.28 15.50 0.67
C SER A 65 -37.19 16.34 1.94
N GLN A 66 -37.89 15.93 3.01
CA GLN A 66 -37.86 16.59 4.31
C GLN A 66 -36.50 16.41 4.99
N VAL A 67 -35.97 15.17 4.99
CA VAL A 67 -34.63 14.86 5.52
C VAL A 67 -33.53 15.55 4.72
N LYS A 68 -33.64 15.57 3.38
CA LYS A 68 -32.68 16.25 2.51
C LYS A 68 -32.67 17.76 2.75
N ASN A 69 -33.84 18.40 2.85
CA ASN A 69 -33.88 19.85 3.08
C ASN A 69 -33.45 20.25 4.49
N GLN A 70 -33.76 19.44 5.53
CA GLN A 70 -33.32 19.71 6.90
C GLN A 70 -31.81 19.45 7.08
N GLY A 71 -31.26 18.34 6.55
CA GLY A 71 -29.83 18.03 6.68
C GLY A 71 -28.92 18.90 5.83
N VAL A 72 -29.34 19.26 4.60
CA VAL A 72 -28.49 20.04 3.67
C VAL A 72 -28.42 21.52 4.06
N THR A 73 -29.45 22.08 4.72
CA THR A 73 -29.44 23.51 5.09
C THR A 73 -28.62 23.79 6.36
N GLU A 74 -28.50 22.83 7.27
CA GLU A 74 -27.74 22.97 8.52
C GLU A 74 -26.25 22.64 8.33
N GLU A 75 -25.91 21.59 7.56
CA GLU A 75 -24.51 21.21 7.34
C GLU A 75 -23.75 22.15 6.39
N LEU A 76 -24.40 22.74 5.37
CA LEU A 76 -23.75 23.74 4.52
C LEU A 76 -23.46 25.05 5.25
N ARG A 77 -24.25 25.41 6.28
CA ARG A 77 -23.97 26.58 7.12
C ARG A 77 -22.77 26.36 8.02
N CYS A 78 -22.61 25.14 8.55
CA CYS A 78 -21.46 24.78 9.38
C CYS A 78 -20.14 24.70 8.58
N LEU A 79 -20.18 24.11 7.37
CA LEU A 79 -19.01 24.04 6.48
C LEU A 79 -18.57 25.41 5.94
N GLY A 80 -19.53 26.29 5.61
CA GLY A 80 -19.23 27.67 5.22
C GLY A 80 -18.50 28.47 6.31
N LEU A 81 -18.81 28.19 7.58
CA LEU A 81 -18.18 28.81 8.73
C LEU A 81 -16.78 28.23 9.04
N LEU A 82 -16.58 26.93 8.90
CA LEU A 82 -15.25 26.31 9.06
C LEU A 82 -14.23 26.89 8.08
N ASN A 83 -14.66 27.21 6.86
CA ASN A 83 -13.83 27.88 5.85
C ASN A 83 -13.53 29.36 6.20
N ALA A 84 -14.38 30.01 7.00
CA ALA A 84 -14.13 31.35 7.54
C ALA A 84 -13.20 31.32 8.77
N LEU A 85 -13.32 30.28 9.61
CA LEU A 85 -12.47 30.00 10.78
C LEU A 85 -11.02 29.64 10.41
N ASP A 86 -10.77 29.04 9.25
CA ASP A 86 -9.41 28.82 8.74
C ASP A 86 -8.67 30.14 8.44
N LYS A 87 -9.43 31.23 8.25
CA LYS A 87 -8.91 32.54 7.84
C LYS A 87 -8.61 33.50 9.00
N ASP A 88 -9.27 33.35 10.15
CA ASP A 88 -9.10 34.21 11.32
C ASP A 88 -8.80 33.37 12.57
N ARG A 89 -7.70 33.71 13.27
CA ARG A 89 -7.09 32.84 14.30
C ARG A 89 -7.84 32.78 15.63
N ASP A 90 -8.93 33.52 15.83
CA ASP A 90 -9.71 33.53 17.06
C ASP A 90 -11.22 33.51 16.80
N ILE A 91 -11.95 32.82 17.67
CA ILE A 91 -13.41 32.67 17.61
C ILE A 91 -14.04 33.91 18.28
N PRO A 92 -14.79 34.77 17.55
CA PRO A 92 -15.52 35.85 18.19
C PRO A 92 -16.67 35.25 19.01
N GLU A 93 -16.79 35.61 20.31
CA GLU A 93 -17.83 35.10 21.21
C GLU A 93 -19.26 35.36 20.69
N ASP A 94 -19.44 36.40 19.85
CA ASP A 94 -20.72 36.74 19.22
C ASP A 94 -21.24 35.69 18.22
N LEU A 95 -20.37 34.81 17.70
CA LEU A 95 -20.77 33.78 16.73
C LEU A 95 -21.25 32.49 17.38
N ALA A 96 -20.85 32.21 18.62
CA ALA A 96 -21.26 31.02 19.36
C ALA A 96 -22.77 31.01 19.66
N GLN A 97 -23.40 32.18 19.70
CA GLN A 97 -24.81 32.34 20.05
C GLN A 97 -25.77 32.05 18.88
N LEU A 98 -25.26 31.95 17.64
CA LEU A 98 -26.06 31.69 16.43
C LEU A 98 -26.07 30.24 15.96
N PHE A 99 -25.16 29.39 16.45
CA PHE A 99 -25.00 28.02 15.94
C PHE A 99 -25.15 27.01 17.08
N GLY A 100 -26.03 26.02 16.88
CA GLY A 100 -26.32 25.02 17.90
C GLY A 100 -25.09 24.18 18.31
N GLU A 101 -25.18 23.55 19.48
CA GLU A 101 -24.16 22.65 20.05
C GLU A 101 -23.50 21.64 19.08
N PRO A 102 -24.19 21.07 18.06
CA PRO A 102 -23.59 20.08 17.17
C PRO A 102 -22.45 20.63 16.30
N CYS A 103 -22.55 21.87 15.81
CA CYS A 103 -21.54 22.46 14.93
C CYS A 103 -20.27 22.85 15.71
N ILE A 104 -20.43 23.33 16.94
CA ILE A 104 -19.32 23.64 17.84
C ILE A 104 -18.50 22.38 18.15
N LYS A 105 -19.16 21.26 18.49
CA LYS A 105 -18.48 19.97 18.72
C LYS A 105 -17.71 19.48 17.49
N LEU A 106 -18.26 19.66 16.29
CA LEU A 106 -17.58 19.31 15.05
C LEU A 106 -16.34 20.19 14.82
N ALA A 107 -16.48 21.50 15.00
CA ALA A 107 -15.37 22.45 14.86
C ALA A 107 -14.23 22.16 15.86
N GLU A 108 -14.55 21.86 17.11
CA GLU A 108 -13.58 21.43 18.12
C GLU A 108 -12.90 20.10 17.75
N GLY A 109 -13.65 19.13 17.21
CA GLY A 109 -13.11 17.87 16.74
C GLY A 109 -12.14 18.04 15.57
N ILE A 110 -12.47 18.92 14.61
CA ILE A 110 -11.60 19.27 13.49
C ILE A 110 -10.36 20.01 14.00
N LYS A 111 -10.51 20.98 14.91
CA LYS A 111 -9.39 21.70 15.54
C LYS A 111 -8.44 20.76 16.27
N ALA A 112 -8.97 19.79 17.02
CA ALA A 112 -8.18 18.78 17.72
C ALA A 112 -7.45 17.85 16.74
N TYR A 113 -8.11 17.47 15.63
CA TYR A 113 -7.49 16.67 14.58
C TYR A 113 -6.37 17.43 13.86
N ILE A 114 -6.61 18.68 13.46
CA ILE A 114 -5.60 19.55 12.86
C ILE A 114 -4.43 19.75 13.82
N SER A 115 -4.68 20.10 15.09
CA SER A 115 -3.60 20.24 16.09
C SER A 115 -2.79 18.96 16.23
N LYS A 116 -3.44 17.79 16.26
CA LYS A 116 -2.76 16.50 16.36
C LYS A 116 -1.91 16.19 15.12
N VAL A 117 -2.39 16.52 13.93
CA VAL A 117 -1.65 16.34 12.67
C VAL A 117 -0.51 17.35 12.60
N THR A 118 -0.75 18.62 12.94
CA THR A 118 0.26 19.69 12.96
C THR A 118 1.34 19.40 14.00
N ASP A 119 1.02 18.91 15.20
CA ASP A 119 2.01 18.46 16.18
C ASP A 119 2.80 17.24 15.69
N SER A 120 2.17 16.33 14.95
CA SER A 120 2.87 15.19 14.33
C SER A 120 3.82 15.63 13.20
N ILE A 121 3.49 16.71 12.49
CA ILE A 121 4.30 17.28 11.42
C ILE A 121 5.40 18.18 11.99
N ILE A 122 5.09 19.05 12.95
CA ILE A 122 6.04 19.92 13.65
C ILE A 122 7.01 19.09 14.49
N SER A 123 6.59 18.03 15.19
CA SER A 123 7.55 17.19 15.91
C SER A 123 8.49 16.44 14.95
N LYS A 124 8.01 16.02 13.78
CA LYS A 124 8.87 15.48 12.71
C LYS A 124 9.84 16.55 12.19
N GLN A 125 9.37 17.76 11.92
CA GLN A 125 10.19 18.88 11.44
C GLN A 125 11.23 19.32 12.50
N ALA A 126 10.84 19.42 13.77
CA ALA A 126 11.69 19.78 14.90
C ALA A 126 12.73 18.70 15.21
N PHE A 127 12.42 17.41 15.00
CA PHE A 127 13.42 16.33 15.06
C PHE A 127 14.45 16.39 13.92
N HIS A 128 14.07 16.95 12.76
CA HIS A 128 14.97 17.18 11.63
C HIS A 128 15.80 18.46 11.81
N GLU A 129 15.21 19.53 12.34
CA GLU A 129 15.90 20.80 12.61
C GLU A 129 16.84 20.67 13.82
N ALA A 130 16.47 19.92 14.86
CA ALA A 130 17.36 19.61 15.98
C ALA A 130 18.57 18.73 15.59
N ARG A 131 18.53 18.02 14.45
CA ARG A 131 19.71 17.35 13.85
C ARG A 131 20.54 18.25 12.95
N ALA A 132 20.00 19.40 12.53
CA ALA A 132 20.71 20.39 11.71
C ALA A 132 21.35 21.52 12.54
N ILE A 133 21.07 21.60 13.85
CA ILE A 133 21.70 22.59 14.74
C ILE A 133 23.04 22.04 15.27
N PRO A 134 24.18 22.72 15.05
CA PRO A 134 25.40 22.44 15.79
C PRO A 134 25.17 22.81 17.25
N HIS A 135 25.13 21.81 18.13
CA HIS A 135 25.15 22.03 19.58
C HIS A 135 26.52 22.57 19.99
N SER A 136 26.68 23.89 20.01
CA SER A 136 27.82 24.56 20.65
C SER A 136 27.57 24.63 22.16
N TYR A 137 27.98 23.61 22.90
CA TYR A 137 28.13 23.74 24.35
C TYR A 137 29.38 24.57 24.63
N ASN A 138 29.15 25.80 25.08
CA ASN A 138 30.21 26.71 25.50
C ASN A 138 30.58 26.38 26.95
N THR A 139 31.42 25.36 27.14
CA THR A 139 32.05 25.09 28.44
C THR A 139 33.53 25.42 28.32
N SER A 140 33.89 26.56 28.91
CA SER A 140 35.26 27.02 29.13
C SER A 140 36.15 25.88 29.68
N GLY A 141 37.21 25.55 28.95
CA GLY A 141 38.40 24.90 29.51
C GLY A 141 38.56 23.40 29.25
N SER A 142 38.77 22.99 28.01
CA SER A 142 39.73 21.92 27.64
C SER A 142 39.80 21.82 26.11
N LYS A 143 41.01 21.90 25.55
CA LYS A 143 41.27 21.65 24.13
C LYS A 143 40.96 20.18 23.83
N PHE A 144 39.80 19.91 23.27
CA PHE A 144 39.55 18.66 22.55
C PHE A 144 39.21 19.01 21.10
N MET A 145 40.16 18.82 20.20
CA MET A 145 39.88 18.83 18.76
C MET A 145 39.07 17.57 18.44
N THR A 146 37.75 17.62 18.63
CA THR A 146 36.83 16.72 17.96
C THR A 146 36.20 17.47 16.80
N THR A 147 36.89 17.46 15.67
CA THR A 147 36.15 17.42 14.41
C THR A 147 35.24 16.20 14.52
N VAL A 148 33.95 16.38 14.77
CA VAL A 148 32.98 15.28 14.69
C VAL A 148 32.95 14.89 13.22
N THR A 149 33.86 14.01 12.81
CA THR A 149 33.84 13.41 11.48
C THR A 149 32.50 12.69 11.38
N GLN A 150 31.62 13.17 10.51
CA GLN A 150 30.31 12.54 10.35
C GLN A 150 30.50 11.04 10.10
N ARG A 151 29.71 10.24 10.81
CA ARG A 151 29.81 8.77 10.75
C ARG A 151 29.60 8.31 9.31
N PRO A 152 30.41 7.35 8.82
CA PRO A 152 30.23 6.78 7.49
C PRO A 152 28.80 6.29 7.30
N SER A 153 28.05 6.96 6.42
CA SER A 153 26.70 6.57 6.06
C SER A 153 26.33 7.05 4.67
N ALA A 154 25.44 6.32 4.02
CA ALA A 154 24.91 6.64 2.71
C ALA A 154 23.45 6.19 2.64
N HIS A 155 22.62 7.03 2.01
CA HIS A 155 21.32 6.65 1.50
C HIS A 155 21.25 7.18 0.07
N LEU A 156 21.13 6.28 -0.90
CA LEU A 156 21.09 6.62 -2.31
C LEU A 156 19.75 6.18 -2.86
N THR A 157 19.14 6.99 -3.70
CA THR A 157 17.96 6.57 -4.47
C THR A 157 18.35 6.31 -5.92
N LEU A 158 17.55 5.50 -6.60
CA LEU A 158 17.74 5.29 -8.02
C LEU A 158 17.40 6.57 -8.78
N SER A 159 18.27 7.00 -9.69
CA SER A 159 17.95 8.07 -10.64
C SER A 159 17.13 7.51 -11.79
N SER A 160 16.15 8.28 -12.24
CA SER A 160 15.41 8.03 -13.48
C SER A 160 16.42 7.89 -14.63
N LEU A 161 16.52 6.70 -15.21
CA LEU A 161 17.38 6.46 -16.37
C LEU A 161 16.76 7.18 -17.58
N PRO A 162 17.54 7.91 -18.40
CA PRO A 162 17.06 8.38 -19.69
C PRO A 162 16.67 7.16 -20.54
N VAL A 163 15.47 7.20 -21.10
CA VAL A 163 14.97 6.21 -22.07
C VAL A 163 15.97 6.18 -23.24
N GLY A 164 16.72 5.08 -23.39
CA GLY A 164 17.69 4.89 -24.47
C GLY A 164 19.15 4.60 -24.04
N ALA A 165 19.52 4.75 -22.77
CA ALA A 165 20.90 4.52 -22.30
C ALA A 165 21.13 3.14 -21.62
N GLN A 166 20.29 2.15 -21.90
CA GLN A 166 20.30 0.85 -21.19
C GLN A 166 21.26 -0.18 -21.80
N TYR A 167 22.57 0.10 -21.74
CA TYR A 167 23.55 -0.99 -21.87
C TYR A 167 23.70 -1.71 -20.53
N PHE A 168 22.79 -2.64 -20.26
CA PHE A 168 22.93 -3.56 -19.13
C PHE A 168 23.98 -4.61 -19.49
N THR A 169 25.23 -4.32 -19.18
CA THR A 169 26.32 -5.28 -19.35
C THR A 169 26.28 -6.27 -18.18
N PRO A 170 25.94 -7.55 -18.43
CA PRO A 170 26.01 -8.56 -17.38
C PRO A 170 27.47 -8.71 -16.91
N GLN A 171 27.67 -8.82 -15.60
CA GLN A 171 28.99 -9.05 -15.02
C GLN A 171 29.21 -10.58 -14.88
N PRO A 172 30.18 -11.18 -15.61
CA PRO A 172 30.30 -12.65 -15.70
C PRO A 172 30.75 -13.34 -14.40
N ASP A 173 31.38 -12.60 -13.50
CA ASP A 173 31.89 -13.06 -12.21
C ASP A 173 30.81 -13.13 -11.11
N LEU A 174 29.58 -12.68 -11.41
CA LEU A 174 28.43 -12.70 -10.50
C LEU A 174 27.55 -13.92 -10.69
N HIS A 175 26.69 -14.18 -9.70
CA HIS A 175 25.74 -15.29 -9.77
C HIS A 175 24.75 -15.08 -10.93
N GLN A 176 24.47 -16.14 -11.69
CA GLN A 176 23.64 -16.09 -12.89
C GLN A 176 22.25 -15.48 -12.66
N SER A 177 21.68 -15.67 -11.47
CA SER A 177 20.37 -15.13 -11.09
C SER A 177 20.34 -13.62 -10.85
N CYS A 178 21.48 -12.95 -10.66
CA CYS A 178 21.53 -11.52 -10.36
C CYS A 178 22.85 -10.90 -10.85
N ARG A 179 23.05 -10.95 -12.17
CA ARG A 179 24.30 -10.57 -12.82
C ARG A 179 24.35 -9.15 -13.39
N HIS A 180 23.33 -8.33 -13.12
CA HIS A 180 23.23 -6.97 -13.65
C HIS A 180 23.40 -5.93 -12.52
N PRO A 181 24.61 -5.37 -12.33
CA PRO A 181 24.84 -4.33 -11.32
C PRO A 181 24.01 -3.08 -11.62
N VAL A 182 23.38 -2.54 -10.58
CA VAL A 182 22.65 -1.27 -10.65
C VAL A 182 23.65 -0.12 -10.51
N ARG A 183 23.77 0.73 -11.54
CA ARG A 183 24.81 1.79 -11.60
C ARG A 183 24.27 3.21 -11.38
N SER A 184 22.99 3.44 -11.60
CA SER A 184 22.36 4.78 -11.60
C SER A 184 21.90 5.25 -10.22
N TRP A 185 22.66 4.93 -9.17
CA TRP A 185 22.40 5.45 -7.83
C TRP A 185 22.82 6.93 -7.75
N ALA A 186 22.02 7.78 -7.10
CA ALA A 186 22.34 9.18 -6.86
C ALA A 186 22.06 9.63 -5.43
N ASN A 187 22.70 10.74 -5.05
CA ASN A 187 22.62 11.39 -3.75
C ASN A 187 21.98 12.79 -3.80
N GLN A 188 21.35 13.17 -4.93
CA GLN A 188 20.81 14.52 -5.17
C GLN A 188 19.27 14.59 -5.01
N SER A 189 18.64 13.47 -4.70
CA SER A 189 17.19 13.35 -4.48
C SER A 189 16.80 13.64 -3.02
N PHE A 190 15.51 13.82 -2.78
CA PHE A 190 14.96 14.09 -1.45
C PHE A 190 15.26 12.94 -0.48
N GLY A 191 16.00 13.23 0.60
CA GLY A 191 16.37 12.25 1.61
C GLY A 191 17.60 11.40 1.28
N ALA A 192 18.22 11.58 0.11
CA ALA A 192 19.48 10.93 -0.22
C ALA A 192 20.68 11.71 0.33
N HIS A 193 21.70 10.99 0.77
CA HIS A 193 22.92 11.57 1.33
C HIS A 193 24.11 10.64 1.16
N LEU A 194 25.31 11.23 1.22
CA LEU A 194 26.57 10.52 1.19
C LEU A 194 27.53 11.20 2.17
N HIS A 195 27.73 10.58 3.34
CA HIS A 195 28.55 11.12 4.42
C HIS A 195 29.75 10.21 4.65
N ASN A 196 30.95 10.75 4.46
CA ASN A 196 32.20 10.04 4.69
C ASN A 196 32.24 8.66 3.98
N MET A 197 31.67 8.58 2.78
CA MET A 197 31.70 7.41 1.90
C MET A 197 31.81 7.93 0.46
N THR A 198 32.25 7.11 -0.48
CA THR A 198 32.31 7.50 -1.90
C THR A 198 31.50 6.57 -2.77
N LEU A 199 30.90 7.11 -3.83
CA LEU A 199 30.11 6.36 -4.81
C LEU A 199 30.82 6.41 -6.16
N ALA A 200 31.16 5.25 -6.71
CA ALA A 200 31.77 5.15 -8.04
C ALA A 200 31.14 3.98 -8.80
N ASN A 201 30.65 4.21 -10.02
CA ASN A 201 30.03 3.18 -10.88
C ASN A 201 28.93 2.36 -10.15
N GLY A 202 28.13 3.01 -9.31
CA GLY A 202 27.09 2.38 -8.51
C GLY A 202 27.57 1.57 -7.29
N ARG A 203 28.85 1.70 -6.92
CA ARG A 203 29.46 1.00 -5.79
C ARG A 203 29.78 1.98 -4.67
N LEU A 204 29.32 1.68 -3.47
CA LEU A 204 29.66 2.41 -2.26
C LEU A 204 30.98 1.89 -1.71
N ARG A 205 31.98 2.77 -1.62
CA ARG A 205 33.30 2.44 -1.07
C ARG A 205 33.38 2.82 0.40
N VAL A 206 33.83 1.88 1.21
CA VAL A 206 33.94 1.98 2.67
C VAL A 206 35.20 2.78 3.03
N PRO A 207 35.10 3.85 3.84
CA PRO A 207 36.26 4.68 4.19
C PRO A 207 37.16 4.04 5.25
N GLN A 208 36.57 3.25 6.16
CA GLN A 208 37.16 2.79 7.40
C GLN A 208 36.59 1.43 7.77
N GLY A 209 37.45 0.55 8.29
CA GLY A 209 37.04 -0.76 8.76
C GLY A 209 36.04 -0.68 9.91
N GLY A 210 35.07 -1.60 9.93
CA GLY A 210 34.08 -1.67 11.00
C GLY A 210 32.87 -2.51 10.62
N ARG A 211 31.87 -2.50 11.49
CA ARG A 211 30.61 -3.20 11.28
C ARG A 211 29.60 -2.25 10.65
N TYR A 212 29.05 -2.63 9.51
CA TYR A 212 28.12 -1.82 8.73
C TYR A 212 26.80 -2.54 8.57
N TYR A 213 25.70 -1.83 8.80
CA TYR A 213 24.38 -2.29 8.37
C TYR A 213 24.17 -1.87 6.93
N LEU A 214 24.06 -2.85 6.03
CA LEU A 214 23.77 -2.66 4.62
C LEU A 214 22.29 -2.90 4.38
N TYR A 215 21.66 -2.10 3.53
CA TYR A 215 20.26 -2.30 3.15
C TYR A 215 19.99 -1.83 1.74
N SER A 216 19.01 -2.45 1.07
CA SER A 216 18.54 -1.99 -0.24
C SER A 216 17.10 -2.42 -0.47
N GLN A 217 16.33 -1.55 -1.11
CA GLN A 217 15.06 -1.88 -1.74
C GLN A 217 15.18 -1.71 -3.25
N VAL A 218 14.72 -2.69 -4.01
CA VAL A 218 14.49 -2.56 -5.45
C VAL A 218 13.02 -2.81 -5.73
N TYR A 219 12.40 -1.85 -6.38
CA TYR A 219 11.03 -1.93 -6.84
C TYR A 219 11.00 -2.45 -8.27
N PHE A 220 10.41 -3.63 -8.45
CA PHE A 220 10.22 -4.29 -9.73
C PHE A 220 8.79 -4.07 -10.22
N ARG A 221 8.66 -3.64 -11.46
CA ARG A 221 7.40 -3.47 -12.18
C ARG A 221 7.44 -4.29 -13.46
N TYR A 222 6.48 -5.19 -13.63
CA TYR A 222 6.35 -5.94 -14.87
C TYR A 222 5.87 -5.01 -16.01
N PRO A 223 6.40 -5.15 -17.23
CA PRO A 223 5.90 -4.41 -18.38
C PRO A 223 4.45 -4.80 -18.69
N SER A 224 3.68 -3.85 -19.23
CA SER A 224 2.29 -4.07 -19.63
C SER A 224 2.22 -5.06 -20.82
N PRO A 225 1.22 -5.95 -20.88
CA PRO A 225 1.05 -6.89 -22.00
C PRO A 225 0.82 -6.22 -23.37
N SER A 226 0.56 -4.91 -23.41
CA SER A 226 0.44 -4.12 -24.64
C SER A 226 1.78 -3.86 -25.36
N GLU A 227 2.92 -4.12 -24.70
CA GLU A 227 4.26 -3.96 -25.29
C GLU A 227 4.85 -5.31 -25.73
N GLY A 228 4.29 -5.86 -26.80
CA GLY A 228 4.92 -6.94 -27.55
C GLY A 228 4.81 -8.33 -26.90
N ASP A 229 4.46 -9.27 -27.75
CA ASP A 229 4.27 -10.70 -27.51
C ASP A 229 5.52 -11.37 -26.90
N GLN A 230 5.72 -11.25 -25.59
CA GLN A 230 6.76 -11.96 -24.86
C GLN A 230 6.13 -13.17 -24.17
N ASN A 231 6.04 -14.26 -24.94
CA ASN A 231 5.81 -15.62 -24.47
C ASN A 231 6.45 -15.86 -23.10
N SER A 232 5.64 -16.04 -22.06
CA SER A 232 5.88 -16.92 -20.90
C SER A 232 7.31 -17.02 -20.32
N VAL A 233 8.12 -15.95 -20.30
CA VAL A 233 9.39 -15.99 -19.60
C VAL A 233 9.11 -15.75 -18.13
N SER A 234 9.29 -16.79 -17.32
CA SER A 234 9.29 -16.67 -15.86
C SER A 234 10.39 -15.73 -15.41
N HIS A 235 10.05 -14.47 -15.17
CA HIS A 235 10.98 -13.52 -14.59
C HIS A 235 11.05 -13.75 -13.09
N GLN A 236 12.12 -14.41 -12.65
CA GLN A 236 12.52 -14.41 -11.24
C GLN A 236 13.02 -13.02 -10.90
N LEU A 237 12.40 -12.35 -9.92
CA LEU A 237 12.86 -11.06 -9.44
C LEU A 237 13.90 -11.31 -8.36
N VAL A 238 15.16 -11.04 -8.64
CA VAL A 238 16.24 -11.32 -7.70
C VAL A 238 17.02 -10.04 -7.49
N GLN A 239 17.26 -9.72 -6.22
CA GLN A 239 18.12 -8.63 -5.78
C GLN A 239 19.26 -9.24 -4.96
N CYS A 240 20.50 -8.91 -5.30
CA CYS A 240 21.69 -9.37 -4.59
C CYS A 240 22.52 -8.17 -4.13
N ILE A 241 23.09 -8.28 -2.94
CA ILE A 241 24.08 -7.32 -2.41
C ILE A 241 25.43 -8.03 -2.39
N TYR A 242 26.40 -7.43 -3.07
CA TYR A 242 27.75 -7.96 -3.20
C TYR A 242 28.77 -7.06 -2.51
N LYS A 243 29.86 -7.68 -2.07
CA LYS A 243 31.09 -7.04 -1.60
C LYS A 243 32.24 -7.37 -2.54
N LYS A 244 32.94 -6.36 -3.04
CA LYS A 244 34.22 -6.50 -3.71
C LYS A 244 35.32 -6.03 -2.75
N THR A 245 36.36 -6.85 -2.66
CA THR A 245 37.54 -6.61 -1.82
C THR A 245 38.79 -6.92 -2.66
N SER A 246 39.93 -7.18 -2.04
CA SER A 246 41.16 -7.63 -2.74
C SER A 246 41.03 -9.01 -3.39
N TYR A 247 40.01 -9.78 -2.99
CA TYR A 247 39.69 -11.07 -3.58
C TYR A 247 39.20 -10.94 -5.03
N LEU A 248 39.59 -11.91 -5.87
CA LEU A 248 39.40 -11.85 -7.32
C LEU A 248 37.93 -11.74 -7.76
N ARG A 249 37.02 -12.43 -7.06
CA ARG A 249 35.58 -12.45 -7.37
C ARG A 249 34.77 -11.70 -6.31
N PRO A 250 33.69 -10.98 -6.68
CA PRO A 250 32.78 -10.40 -5.71
C PRO A 250 32.13 -11.48 -4.82
N ILE A 251 31.96 -11.16 -3.54
CA ILE A 251 31.38 -12.03 -2.51
C ILE A 251 29.91 -11.64 -2.33
N GLN A 252 28.98 -12.58 -2.50
CA GLN A 252 27.55 -12.32 -2.25
C GLN A 252 27.30 -12.26 -0.75
N LEU A 253 26.73 -11.15 -0.28
CA LEU A 253 26.37 -10.95 1.12
C LEU A 253 24.91 -11.29 1.38
N LEU A 254 24.00 -10.80 0.54
CA LEU A 254 22.57 -10.99 0.68
C LEU A 254 21.94 -11.30 -0.69
N LYS A 255 20.85 -12.07 -0.67
CA LYS A 255 20.02 -12.39 -1.84
C LYS A 255 18.54 -12.41 -1.42
N GLY A 256 17.76 -11.53 -2.04
CA GLY A 256 16.31 -11.47 -1.94
C GLY A 256 15.68 -11.95 -3.24
N VAL A 257 14.57 -12.67 -3.15
CA VAL A 257 13.84 -13.21 -4.30
C VAL A 257 12.37 -12.84 -4.16
N GLY A 258 11.81 -12.25 -5.21
CA GLY A 258 10.38 -12.06 -5.42
C GLY A 258 9.90 -12.97 -6.55
N THR A 259 8.71 -13.52 -6.39
CA THR A 259 8.06 -14.36 -7.40
C THR A 259 6.74 -13.74 -7.84
N LYS A 260 6.49 -13.73 -9.14
CA LYS A 260 5.20 -13.35 -9.72
C LYS A 260 4.09 -14.27 -9.22
N CYS A 261 2.89 -13.73 -9.02
CA CYS A 261 1.67 -14.54 -8.95
C CYS A 261 1.37 -15.12 -10.35
N TRP A 262 1.12 -16.43 -10.42
CA TRP A 262 0.91 -17.17 -11.67
C TRP A 262 -0.57 -17.24 -12.10
N ALA A 263 -1.45 -16.53 -11.41
CA ALA A 263 -2.86 -16.50 -11.76
C ALA A 263 -3.06 -15.82 -13.13
N PRO A 264 -3.90 -16.37 -14.02
CA PRO A 264 -4.09 -15.89 -15.39
C PRO A 264 -4.69 -14.48 -15.47
N ASP A 265 -5.39 -14.05 -14.42
CA ASP A 265 -6.04 -12.75 -14.22
C ASP A 265 -5.22 -11.79 -13.34
N ALA A 266 -3.98 -12.15 -12.97
CA ALA A 266 -3.11 -11.29 -12.18
C ALA A 266 -2.62 -10.09 -13.03
N GLU A 267 -3.41 -9.02 -13.02
CA GLU A 267 -2.98 -7.72 -13.55
C GLU A 267 -1.98 -7.05 -12.59
N TYR A 268 -0.88 -6.53 -13.16
CA TYR A 268 0.15 -5.74 -12.48
C TYR A 268 0.84 -6.43 -11.29
N ALA A 269 1.92 -7.16 -11.56
CA ALA A 269 2.82 -7.62 -10.50
C ALA A 269 3.78 -6.48 -10.09
N LEU A 270 3.45 -5.79 -9.01
CA LEU A 270 4.33 -4.79 -8.37
C LEU A 270 5.04 -5.47 -7.21
N HIS A 271 6.37 -5.46 -7.19
CA HIS A 271 7.15 -6.16 -6.17
C HIS A 271 8.31 -5.33 -5.64
N SER A 272 8.25 -4.96 -4.37
CA SER A 272 9.39 -4.38 -3.65
C SER A 272 10.18 -5.49 -2.96
N VAL A 273 11.45 -5.67 -3.32
CA VAL A 273 12.35 -6.57 -2.61
C VAL A 273 13.23 -5.72 -1.71
N TYR A 274 12.99 -5.78 -0.41
CA TYR A 274 13.84 -5.18 0.62
C TYR A 274 14.66 -6.25 1.32
N GLN A 275 15.94 -5.96 1.55
CA GLN A 275 16.80 -6.77 2.39
C GLN A 275 17.82 -5.89 3.09
N GLY A 276 18.28 -6.33 4.26
CA GLY A 276 19.37 -5.70 4.99
C GLY A 276 20.04 -6.64 5.96
N GLY A 277 21.26 -6.33 6.34
CA GLY A 277 22.08 -7.20 7.17
C GLY A 277 23.34 -6.51 7.65
N LEU A 278 23.93 -7.10 8.69
CA LEU A 278 25.10 -6.55 9.37
C LEU A 278 26.36 -7.29 8.95
N PHE A 279 27.36 -6.54 8.46
CA PHE A 279 28.58 -7.13 7.91
C PHE A 279 29.83 -6.38 8.37
N GLU A 280 30.92 -7.12 8.55
CA GLU A 280 32.24 -6.52 8.73
C GLU A 280 32.87 -6.19 7.39
N LEU A 281 33.20 -4.91 7.22
CA LEU A 281 33.80 -4.35 6.02
C LEU A 281 35.14 -3.72 6.37
N GLN A 282 36.11 -3.84 5.47
CA GLN A 282 37.41 -3.21 5.60
C GLN A 282 37.45 -1.88 4.85
N ALA A 283 38.42 -1.03 5.20
CA ALA A 283 38.66 0.19 4.45
C ALA A 283 39.02 -0.15 2.99
N GLY A 284 38.33 0.48 2.03
CA GLY A 284 38.48 0.22 0.61
C GLY A 284 37.60 -0.89 0.04
N ASP A 285 36.88 -1.66 0.86
CA ASP A 285 35.85 -2.57 0.37
C ASP A 285 34.76 -1.78 -0.39
N GLU A 286 34.25 -2.35 -1.47
CA GLU A 286 33.16 -1.79 -2.28
C GLU A 286 31.92 -2.65 -2.15
N VAL A 287 30.77 -2.05 -1.82
CA VAL A 287 29.49 -2.74 -1.75
C VAL A 287 28.55 -2.23 -2.84
N PHE A 288 27.80 -3.14 -3.48
CA PHE A 288 26.95 -2.81 -4.61
C PHE A 288 25.76 -3.76 -4.75
N VAL A 289 24.71 -3.27 -5.43
CA VAL A 289 23.47 -4.00 -5.69
C VAL A 289 23.47 -4.53 -7.12
N SER A 290 22.98 -5.75 -7.32
CA SER A 290 22.83 -6.39 -8.62
C SER A 290 21.48 -7.10 -8.72
N VAL A 291 20.89 -7.15 -9.92
CA VAL A 291 19.53 -7.65 -10.14
C VAL A 291 19.45 -8.71 -11.25
N SER A 292 18.36 -9.49 -11.27
CA SER A 292 18.05 -10.44 -12.34
C SER A 292 17.68 -9.74 -13.65
N SER A 293 16.67 -8.85 -13.59
CA SER A 293 16.03 -8.24 -14.74
C SER A 293 16.06 -6.71 -14.62
N PRO A 294 17.10 -6.05 -15.15
CA PRO A 294 17.29 -4.62 -14.96
C PRO A 294 16.25 -3.77 -15.70
N THR A 295 15.64 -4.29 -16.77
CA THR A 295 14.53 -3.64 -17.50
C THR A 295 13.26 -3.51 -16.67
N MET A 296 13.12 -4.31 -15.61
CA MET A 296 11.94 -4.30 -14.72
C MET A 296 12.16 -3.45 -13.48
N VAL A 297 13.35 -2.88 -13.29
CA VAL A 297 13.66 -2.02 -12.15
C VAL A 297 13.07 -0.64 -12.40
N TYR A 298 12.16 -0.23 -11.52
CA TYR A 298 11.51 1.06 -11.56
C TYR A 298 12.22 2.03 -10.62
N GLY A 299 12.56 3.23 -11.13
CA GLY A 299 13.35 4.22 -10.43
C GLY A 299 12.63 5.51 -10.07
N GLU A 300 11.35 5.65 -10.41
CA GLU A 300 10.58 6.85 -10.08
C GLU A 300 10.16 6.85 -8.60
N ASP A 301 9.87 8.05 -8.08
CA ASP A 301 9.33 8.29 -6.73
C ASP A 301 10.17 7.76 -5.57
N SER A 302 11.49 7.62 -5.75
CA SER A 302 12.40 7.09 -4.71
C SER A 302 12.03 5.68 -4.22
N SER A 303 11.29 4.92 -5.05
CA SER A 303 10.81 3.57 -4.73
C SER A 303 11.92 2.52 -4.58
N SER A 304 13.07 2.77 -5.22
CA SER A 304 14.29 1.96 -5.16
C SER A 304 15.43 2.75 -4.50
N TYR A 305 16.08 2.15 -3.50
CA TYR A 305 17.16 2.77 -2.72
C TYR A 305 18.22 1.77 -2.25
N PHE A 306 19.40 2.29 -1.94
CA PHE A 306 20.55 1.54 -1.45
C PHE A 306 21.31 2.37 -0.42
N GLY A 307 21.64 1.77 0.72
CA GLY A 307 22.37 2.48 1.75
C GLY A 307 23.18 1.60 2.67
N ALA A 308 23.99 2.28 3.48
CA ALA A 308 24.85 1.69 4.47
C ALA A 308 25.08 2.68 5.61
N PHE A 309 25.28 2.21 6.83
CA PHE A 309 25.83 3.03 7.91
C PHE A 309 26.69 2.19 8.84
N ARG A 310 27.74 2.80 9.37
CA ARG A 310 28.62 2.17 10.35
C ARG A 310 27.96 2.16 11.73
N LEU A 311 28.07 1.04 12.44
CA LEU A 311 27.77 0.93 13.86
C LEU A 311 29.00 1.26 14.70
N ASP A 312 28.77 1.93 15.82
CA ASP A 312 29.73 2.03 16.91
C ASP A 312 29.39 0.87 17.86
N LEU A 313 30.31 -0.08 17.99
CA LEU A 313 30.26 -1.13 19.01
C LEU A 313 31.42 -0.91 19.98
#